data_AF-M5DQ86-F1
#
_entry.id   AF-M5DQ86-F1
#
_cell.length_a   1.000
_cell.length_b   1.000
_cell.length_c   1.000
_cell.angle_alpha   90.00
_cell.angle_beta   90.00
_cell.angle_gamma   90.00
#
_symmetry.space_group_name_H-M   'P 1'
#
loop_
_entity.id
_entity.type
_entity.pdbx_description
1 polymer ?
#
loop_
_entity_poly.entity_id
_entity_poly.type
_entity_poly.pdbx_seq_one_letter_code
_entity_poly.pdbx_strand_id
1 'polypeptide(L)'
;MITPYPIGAIAVLNSLYDHSVPHYYYPTVIYGESSHGGKVVENTLYIEPVKLEEGHLITKLSVSRNVYAETSVGDEVCIVSRSGALGMSWYEVASVAGCKNSQKILL
;
A
#
# COMPACT_ATOMS: atom_id res chain seq x y z
N MET A 1 -8.74 29.17 -8.14
CA MET A 1 -9.10 27.98 -8.94
C MET A 1 -8.01 26.94 -8.71
N ILE A 2 -8.14 26.12 -7.68
CA ILE A 2 -7.16 25.08 -7.35
C ILE A 2 -7.51 23.89 -8.24
N THR A 3 -6.68 23.64 -9.24
CA THR A 3 -6.79 22.43 -10.05
C THR A 3 -6.66 21.20 -9.12
N PRO A 4 -7.35 20.09 -9.37
CA PRO A 4 -7.21 18.86 -8.57
C PRO A 4 -5.87 18.12 -8.84
N TYR A 5 -5.14 18.53 -9.88
CA TYR A 5 -3.85 17.96 -10.30
C TYR A 5 -2.63 18.22 -9.39
N PRO A 6 -2.43 19.40 -8.75
CA PRO A 6 -1.28 19.65 -7.88
C PRO A 6 -1.11 18.61 -6.78
N ILE A 7 -2.17 18.15 -6.14
CA ILE A 7 -2.06 17.16 -5.04
C ILE A 7 -1.52 15.83 -5.58
N GLY A 8 -2.01 15.38 -6.74
CA GLY A 8 -1.50 14.17 -7.39
C GLY A 8 -0.04 14.31 -7.84
N ALA A 9 0.33 15.44 -8.44
CA ALA A 9 1.70 15.68 -8.87
C ALA A 9 2.68 15.78 -7.70
N ILE A 10 2.26 16.44 -6.60
CA ILE A 10 3.07 16.55 -5.38
C ILE A 10 3.20 15.19 -4.69
N ALA A 11 2.16 14.37 -4.65
CA ALA A 11 2.23 13.00 -4.12
C ALA A 11 3.18 12.11 -4.94
N VAL A 12 3.15 12.23 -6.28
CA VAL A 12 4.06 11.49 -7.17
C VAL A 12 5.51 11.97 -7.02
N LEU A 13 5.75 13.29 -6.95
CA LEU A 13 7.09 13.81 -6.70
C LEU A 13 7.60 13.38 -5.32
N ASN A 14 6.73 13.40 -4.31
CA ASN A 14 7.06 12.94 -2.97
C ASN A 14 7.53 11.49 -2.96
N SER A 15 6.88 10.58 -3.69
CA SER A 15 7.30 9.18 -3.77
C SER A 15 8.53 8.98 -4.67
N LEU A 16 8.63 9.69 -5.79
CA LEU A 16 9.76 9.57 -6.73
C LEU A 16 11.10 10.02 -6.14
N TYR A 17 11.08 11.06 -5.30
CA TYR A 17 12.28 11.58 -4.64
C TYR A 17 12.48 11.00 -3.23
N ASP A 18 11.66 10.02 -2.82
CA ASP A 18 11.75 9.44 -1.48
C ASP A 18 12.88 8.40 -1.39
N HIS A 19 13.89 8.74 -0.61
CA HIS A 19 15.00 7.85 -0.26
C HIS A 19 14.98 7.43 1.21
N SER A 20 13.87 7.66 1.92
CA SER A 20 13.72 7.25 3.32
C SER A 20 13.84 5.73 3.48
N VAL A 21 14.19 5.29 4.68
CA VAL A 21 14.27 3.86 4.98
C VAL A 21 12.84 3.28 5.00
N PRO A 22 12.55 2.23 4.24
CA PRO A 22 11.22 1.61 4.24
C PRO A 22 10.98 0.84 5.54
N HIS A 23 9.76 0.95 6.06
CA HIS A 23 9.25 0.14 7.16
C HIS A 23 8.27 -0.90 6.63
N TYR A 24 8.44 -2.15 7.05
CA TYR A 24 7.68 -3.29 6.54
C TYR A 24 6.70 -3.79 7.60
N TYR A 25 5.46 -4.01 7.20
CA TYR A 25 4.43 -4.63 8.02
C TYR A 25 3.82 -5.83 7.29
N TYR A 26 3.50 -6.87 8.05
CA TYR A 26 2.98 -8.13 7.52
C TYR A 26 1.64 -8.49 8.18
N PRO A 27 0.56 -7.72 7.96
CA PRO A 27 -0.74 -8.10 8.51
C PRO A 27 -1.33 -9.31 7.80
N THR A 28 -2.07 -10.11 8.58
CA THR A 28 -2.89 -11.21 8.06
C THR A 28 -4.15 -10.68 7.39
N VAL A 29 -4.52 -11.25 6.25
CA VAL A 29 -5.78 -10.97 5.56
C VAL A 29 -6.92 -11.71 6.26
N ILE A 30 -7.95 -10.96 6.65
CA ILE A 30 -9.14 -11.46 7.33
C ILE A 30 -10.27 -11.71 6.33
N TYR A 31 -10.39 -10.86 5.31
CA TYR A 31 -11.47 -10.93 4.34
C TYR A 31 -11.09 -10.20 3.04
N GLY A 32 -11.65 -10.64 1.91
CA GLY A 32 -11.44 -10.02 0.59
C GLY A 32 -12.77 -9.70 -0.07
N GLU A 33 -12.87 -8.52 -0.66
CA GLU A 33 -14.04 -8.06 -1.38
C GLU A 33 -13.64 -7.47 -2.73
N SER A 34 -14.33 -7.88 -3.80
CA SER A 34 -14.18 -7.29 -5.13
C SER A 34 -15.50 -6.64 -5.52
N SER A 35 -15.50 -5.32 -5.63
CA SER A 35 -16.69 -4.54 -6.01
C SER A 35 -16.59 -4.10 -7.48
N HIS A 36 -17.72 -4.16 -8.19
CA HIS A 36 -17.82 -3.77 -9.58
C HIS A 36 -18.59 -2.46 -9.69
N GLY A 37 -17.87 -1.34 -9.57
CA GLY A 37 -18.38 0.01 -9.73
C GLY A 37 -18.39 0.45 -11.19
N GLY A 38 -19.20 -0.21 -12.04
CA GLY A 38 -19.29 0.13 -13.46
C GLY A 38 -18.03 -0.24 -14.25
N LYS A 39 -17.23 0.74 -14.70
CA LYS A 39 -16.02 0.51 -15.53
C LYS A 39 -14.76 0.17 -14.71
N VAL A 40 -14.83 0.29 -13.38
CA VAL A 40 -13.69 0.07 -12.49
C VAL A 40 -14.01 -1.09 -11.55
N VAL A 41 -13.07 -2.03 -11.44
CA VAL A 41 -13.11 -3.10 -10.45
C VAL A 41 -12.23 -2.67 -9.29
N GLU A 42 -12.83 -2.52 -8.11
CA GLU A 42 -12.10 -2.23 -6.89
C GLU A 42 -11.89 -3.52 -6.10
N ASN A 43 -10.64 -3.84 -5.77
CA ASN A 43 -10.30 -5.02 -4.98
C ASN A 43 -9.83 -4.53 -3.61
N THR A 44 -10.57 -4.91 -2.58
CA THR A 44 -10.32 -4.52 -1.20
C THR A 44 -9.96 -5.75 -0.38
N LEU A 45 -8.86 -5.67 0.37
CA LEU A 45 -8.49 -6.65 1.38
C LEU A 45 -8.68 -6.03 2.77
N TYR A 46 -9.38 -6.73 3.64
CA TYR A 46 -9.50 -6.40 5.04
C TYR A 46 -8.46 -7.19 5.80
N ILE A 47 -7.73 -6.51 6.67
CA ILE A 47 -6.54 -7.02 7.33
C ILE A 47 -6.62 -6.85 8.83
N GLU A 48 -5.78 -7.58 9.55
CA GLU A 48 -5.55 -7.32 10.97
C GLU A 48 -5.13 -5.87 11.19
N PRO A 49 -5.63 -5.20 12.25
CA PRO A 49 -5.33 -3.80 12.48
C PRO A 49 -3.82 -3.58 12.65
N VAL A 50 -3.24 -2.77 11.76
CA VAL A 50 -1.83 -2.38 11.83
C VAL A 50 -1.72 -0.89 12.03
N LYS A 51 -0.89 -0.48 12.98
CA LYS A 51 -0.57 0.92 13.23
C LYS A 51 0.74 1.25 12.52
N LEU A 52 0.67 2.11 11.49
CA LEU A 52 1.85 2.66 10.83
C LEU A 52 2.57 3.66 11.74
N GLU A 53 3.80 4.04 11.39
CA GLU A 53 4.64 4.94 12.20
C GLU A 53 3.98 6.27 12.55
N GLU A 54 3.13 6.82 11.68
CA GLU A 54 2.39 8.06 11.93
C GLU A 54 1.15 7.88 12.81
N GLY A 55 0.97 6.68 13.36
CA GLY A 55 -0.17 6.33 14.20
C GLY A 55 -1.46 6.05 13.44
N HIS A 56 -1.42 6.05 12.11
CA HIS A 56 -2.53 5.66 11.26
C HIS A 56 -2.82 4.16 11.41
N LEU A 57 -4.02 3.85 11.91
CA LEU A 57 -4.53 2.49 11.98
C LEU A 57 -5.13 2.10 10.63
N ILE A 58 -4.59 1.06 10.02
CA ILE A 58 -5.07 0.50 8.77
C ILE A 58 -5.73 -0.85 9.04
N THR A 59 -6.96 -1.01 8.56
CA THR A 59 -7.74 -2.25 8.63
C THR A 59 -8.23 -2.71 7.25
N LYS A 60 -8.03 -1.89 6.22
CA LYS A 60 -8.45 -2.14 4.84
C LYS A 60 -7.41 -1.62 3.86
N LEU A 61 -7.20 -2.36 2.78
CA LEU A 61 -6.25 -2.06 1.72
C LEU A 61 -6.96 -2.14 0.37
N SER A 62 -6.84 -1.10 -0.44
CA SER A 62 -7.19 -1.18 -1.85
C SER A 62 -5.97 -1.69 -2.62
N VAL A 63 -6.13 -2.80 -3.33
CA VAL A 63 -5.03 -3.52 -3.97
C VAL A 63 -5.26 -3.70 -5.46
N SER A 64 -4.16 -3.92 -6.18
CA SER A 64 -4.24 -4.28 -7.60
C SER A 64 -4.90 -5.66 -7.76
N ARG A 65 -5.44 -5.91 -8.97
CA ARG A 65 -6.03 -7.21 -9.32
C ARG A 65 -5.06 -8.38 -9.11
N ASN A 66 -3.77 -8.17 -9.38
CA ASN A 66 -2.76 -9.23 -9.26
C ASN A 66 -2.54 -9.60 -7.79
N VAL A 67 -2.34 -8.59 -6.92
CA VAL A 67 -2.18 -8.82 -5.48
C VAL A 67 -3.43 -9.50 -4.92
N TYR A 68 -4.62 -9.08 -5.31
CA TYR A 68 -5.87 -9.71 -4.87
C TYR A 68 -5.96 -11.18 -5.31
N ALA A 69 -5.58 -11.50 -6.56
CA ALA A 69 -5.63 -12.86 -7.08
C ALA A 69 -4.58 -13.81 -6.46
N GLU A 70 -3.47 -13.26 -5.98
CA GLU A 70 -2.37 -14.01 -5.34
C GLU A 70 -2.54 -14.18 -3.83
N THR A 71 -3.54 -13.55 -3.22
CA THR A 71 -3.70 -13.50 -1.76
C THR A 71 -5.01 -14.14 -1.34
N SER A 72 -4.94 -15.04 -0.35
CA SER A 72 -6.10 -15.67 0.27
C SER A 72 -6.33 -15.17 1.70
N VAL A 73 -7.53 -15.40 2.23
CA VAL A 73 -7.80 -15.18 3.66
C VAL A 73 -6.89 -16.10 4.48
N GLY A 74 -6.24 -15.53 5.50
CA GLY A 74 -5.22 -16.22 6.31
C GLY A 74 -3.79 -16.03 5.80
N ASP A 75 -3.60 -15.53 4.57
CA ASP A 75 -2.28 -15.16 4.08
C ASP A 75 -1.84 -13.81 4.67
N GLU A 76 -0.53 -13.60 4.74
CA GLU A 76 0.05 -12.30 5.03
C GLU A 76 0.14 -11.47 3.73
N VAL A 77 -0.05 -10.16 3.86
CA VAL A 77 0.32 -9.19 2.83
C VAL A 77 1.41 -8.28 3.35
N CYS A 78 2.18 -7.67 2.45
CA CYS A 78 3.22 -6.77 2.84
C CYS A 78 2.82 -5.31 2.58
N ILE A 79 2.90 -4.50 3.62
CA ILE A 79 2.78 -3.04 3.53
C ILE A 79 4.17 -2.45 3.69
N VAL A 80 4.64 -1.71 2.69
CA VAL A 80 5.88 -0.95 2.76
C VAL A 80 5.52 0.52 2.99
N SER A 81 5.80 1.01 4.19
CA SER A 81 5.55 2.39 4.57
C SER A 81 6.83 3.21 4.45
N ARG A 82 6.71 4.44 3.99
CA ARG A 82 7.81 5.40 3.88
C ARG A 82 7.36 6.77 4.34
N SER A 83 8.29 7.58 4.85
CA SER A 83 7.99 8.91 5.39
C SER A 83 7.76 9.96 4.30
N GLY A 84 8.19 9.71 3.06
CA GLY A 84 8.09 10.66 1.95
C GLY A 84 9.21 11.71 1.93
N ALA A 85 9.61 12.14 0.74
CA ALA A 85 10.63 13.17 0.55
C ALA A 85 10.19 14.57 1.05
N LEU A 86 8.89 14.84 1.01
CA LEU A 86 8.27 16.13 1.34
C LEU A 86 7.55 16.09 2.70
N GLY A 87 7.86 15.09 3.54
CA GLY A 87 7.19 14.90 4.84
C GLY A 87 5.73 14.44 4.72
N MET A 88 5.38 13.81 3.60
CA MET A 88 4.08 13.19 3.40
C MET A 88 4.28 11.68 3.35
N SER A 89 3.86 10.94 4.38
CA SER A 89 3.97 9.49 4.34
C SER A 89 3.17 8.90 3.20
N TRP A 90 3.68 7.78 2.70
CA TRP A 90 2.98 6.97 1.72
C TRP A 90 3.31 5.50 1.97
N TYR A 91 2.43 4.62 1.49
CA TYR A 91 2.66 3.20 1.56
C TYR A 91 2.28 2.53 0.25
N GLU A 92 2.92 1.41 -0.02
CA GLU A 92 2.57 0.48 -1.08
C GLU A 92 2.22 -0.88 -0.50
N VAL A 93 1.37 -1.63 -1.22
CA VAL A 93 0.95 -2.97 -0.83
C VAL A 93 1.42 -3.95 -1.88
N ALA A 94 2.11 -5.00 -1.44
CA ALA A 94 2.59 -6.07 -2.30
C ALA A 94 2.30 -7.44 -1.67
N SER A 95 2.38 -8.49 -2.47
CA SER A 95 2.46 -9.85 -1.93
C SER A 95 3.76 -10.02 -1.13
N VAL A 96 3.78 -10.93 -0.16
CA VAL A 96 4.96 -11.19 0.68
C VAL A 96 6.18 -11.57 -0.17
N ALA A 97 5.97 -12.32 -1.25
CA ALA A 97 7.01 -12.65 -2.21
C ALA A 97 7.55 -11.41 -2.94
N GLY A 98 6.67 -10.47 -3.33
CA GLY A 98 7.05 -9.20 -3.93
C GLY A 98 7.92 -8.35 -2.99
N CYS A 99 7.54 -8.24 -1.72
CA CYS A 99 8.32 -7.47 -0.75
C CYS A 99 9.72 -8.01 -0.47
N LYS A 100 9.87 -9.35 -0.39
CA LYS A 100 11.18 -9.98 -0.21
C LYS A 100 12.12 -9.73 -1.39
N ASN A 101 11.58 -9.55 -2.60
CA ASN A 101 12.35 -9.14 -3.75
C ASN A 101 12.73 -7.65 -3.71
N SER A 102 11.83 -6.77 -3.27
CA SER A 102 12.14 -5.34 -3.08
C SER A 102 13.20 -5.11 -2.00
N GLN A 103 13.26 -5.96 -0.97
CA GLN A 103 14.33 -5.94 0.04
C GLN A 103 15.71 -6.31 -0.54
N LYS A 104 15.77 -7.13 -1.59
CA LYS A 104 17.04 -7.56 -2.22
C LYS A 104 17.66 -6.53 -3.16
N ILE A 105 16.87 -5.60 -3.70
CA ILE A 105 17.35 -4.60 -4.67
C ILE A 105 18.03 -3.42 -3.96
N LEU A 106 17.82 -3.27 -2.64
CA LEU A 106 18.35 -2.18 -1.81
C LEU A 106 19.60 -2.57 -1.00
N LEU A 107 20.20 -3.74 -1.25
CA LEU A 107 21.45 -4.21 -0.63
C LEU A 107 22.60 -4.25 -1.64
#